data_AF-A0A943BUG3-F1
#
_entry.id   AF-A0A943BUG3-F1
#
_cell.length_a   1.000
_cell.length_b   1.000
_cell.length_c   1.000
_cell.angle_alpha   90.00
_cell.angle_beta   90.00
_cell.angle_gamma   90.00
#
_symmetry.space_group_name_H-M   'P 1'
#
loop_
_entity.id
_entity.type
_entity.pdbx_description
1 polymer ?
#
loop_
_entity_poly.entity_id
_entity_poly.type
_entity_poly.pdbx_seq_one_letter_code
_entity_poly.pdbx_strand_id
1 'polypeptide(L)'
;MSTYERLVNSQNFFSPYLTQEDMSRFGRDYLQVGMYTEIMFPEHDIHFIAVNDGVDSTQGDNEFTPFRNIINEWYAKDTSKKIRAVMKVKGNAGEHLATMPPYGYMKSSDDKKQWVKDEEAAQVVYEIGLYIMDGLGPSQIARKLTERKILTPAAYYESKGRTTNVTKKGSPYAWDSSTIADIMDRWREYLGHTVNFKTRKKSYKSKKTLLNPETEWKIFENTHEAIWTEAIADAARLARQTRRRPTKMGEMGMFSGMMFCADCGSIMYQCRATNFRRDQEYYLCSGYRKSRDVCGQTHSIRTVILEELVLQNLREIVSFASQRKDDFVKMVMDADMRQRNRGLAKRKKTLADAERRIAELDTIFKRLYEDTISGKLSDERFQKLSTDYEKEQHQLQDVATALRDEIETEERKSANVERFLSVVERYTEIPELTPCILHEFVEKIVVHAASDPKGKNRTQEIDIYYKGIGALEVSKVTSSRQE
;
A
#
# COMPACT_ATOMS: atom_id res chain seq x y z
N MET A 1 -4.15 -10.10 28.02
CA MET A 1 -5.02 -10.26 29.19
C MET A 1 -4.32 -9.65 30.39
N SER A 2 -5.04 -8.90 31.21
CA SER A 2 -4.57 -8.48 32.53
C SER A 2 -4.23 -9.73 33.35
N THR A 3 -3.31 -9.63 34.30
CA THR A 3 -2.99 -10.70 35.27
C THR A 3 -4.25 -11.19 35.98
N TYR A 4 -5.20 -10.28 36.24
CA TYR A 4 -6.49 -10.56 36.86
C TYR A 4 -7.45 -11.32 35.93
N GLU A 5 -7.57 -10.95 34.66
CA GLU A 5 -8.38 -11.68 33.68
C GLU A 5 -7.94 -13.15 33.55
N ARG A 6 -6.63 -13.45 33.74
CA ARG A 6 -6.13 -14.83 33.71
C ARG A 6 -6.47 -15.60 34.99
N LEU A 7 -6.39 -14.95 36.14
CA LEU A 7 -6.69 -15.56 37.44
C LEU A 7 -8.18 -15.90 37.53
N VAL A 8 -9.03 -14.96 37.13
CA VAL A 8 -10.49 -15.11 37.07
C VAL A 8 -10.93 -16.14 36.04
N ASN A 9 -10.32 -16.18 34.84
CA ASN A 9 -10.63 -17.21 33.83
C ASN A 9 -10.07 -18.61 34.18
N SER A 10 -9.07 -18.68 35.06
CA SER A 10 -8.51 -19.96 35.50
C SER A 10 -9.33 -20.63 36.61
N GLN A 11 -10.31 -19.92 37.20
CA GLN A 11 -11.08 -20.34 38.38
C GLN A 11 -10.24 -20.79 39.60
N ASN A 12 -8.92 -20.68 39.53
CA ASN A 12 -8.00 -20.97 40.61
C ASN A 12 -7.90 -19.73 41.51
N PHE A 13 -8.91 -19.54 42.34
CA PHE A 13 -8.89 -18.53 43.38
C PHE A 13 -8.08 -19.06 44.57
N PHE A 14 -6.85 -18.56 44.71
CA PHE A 14 -5.93 -18.95 45.78
C PHE A 14 -6.27 -18.31 47.14
N SER A 15 -7.24 -17.39 47.18
CA SER A 15 -7.61 -16.62 48.37
C SER A 15 -9.14 -16.44 48.42
N PRO A 16 -9.78 -16.66 49.59
CA PRO A 16 -11.20 -16.36 49.80
C PRO A 16 -11.49 -14.85 49.90
N TYR A 17 -10.46 -14.00 49.87
CA TYR A 17 -10.60 -12.54 49.89
C TYR A 17 -9.98 -11.92 48.64
N LEU A 18 -10.70 -10.99 48.02
CA LEU A 18 -10.25 -10.15 46.92
C LEU A 18 -10.43 -8.67 47.29
N THR A 19 -9.34 -8.00 47.64
CA THR A 19 -9.32 -6.58 47.97
C THR A 19 -8.82 -5.74 46.78
N GLN A 20 -9.47 -4.60 46.56
CA GLN A 20 -9.09 -3.58 45.59
C GLN A 20 -9.19 -2.20 46.23
N GLU A 21 -8.37 -1.25 45.76
CA GLU A 21 -8.48 0.15 46.17
C GLU A 21 -9.79 0.76 45.65
N ASP A 22 -10.06 0.61 44.35
CA ASP A 22 -11.26 1.09 43.66
C ASP A 22 -11.86 0.02 42.72
N MET A 23 -13.17 0.04 42.53
CA MET A 23 -13.95 -0.69 41.51
C MET A 23 -13.42 -0.47 40.10
N SER A 24 -12.91 0.73 39.81
CA SER A 24 -12.33 1.07 38.50
C SER A 24 -11.07 0.26 38.15
N ARG A 25 -10.39 -0.29 39.17
CA ARG A 25 -9.21 -1.17 39.02
C ARG A 25 -9.60 -2.60 38.69
N PHE A 26 -10.76 -3.03 39.19
CA PHE A 26 -11.27 -4.37 38.99
C PHE A 26 -11.69 -4.62 37.52
N GLY A 27 -12.37 -3.65 36.90
CA GLY A 27 -12.72 -3.76 35.49
C GLY A 27 -13.30 -2.47 34.90
N ARG A 28 -13.18 -2.33 33.57
CA ARG A 28 -13.73 -1.18 32.80
C ARG A 28 -14.97 -1.54 31.99
N ASP A 29 -15.47 -2.76 32.15
CA ASP A 29 -16.68 -3.26 31.50
C ASP A 29 -17.71 -3.58 32.57
N TYR A 30 -18.74 -2.72 32.71
CA TYR A 30 -19.69 -2.85 33.83
C TYR A 30 -20.41 -4.20 33.83
N LEU A 31 -20.66 -4.80 32.65
CA LEU A 31 -21.31 -6.10 32.51
C LEU A 31 -20.46 -7.23 33.09
N GLN A 32 -19.16 -7.23 32.78
CA GLN A 32 -18.25 -8.22 33.34
C GLN A 32 -18.04 -8.01 34.82
N VAL A 33 -17.88 -6.76 35.24
CA VAL A 33 -17.73 -6.42 36.65
C VAL A 33 -18.95 -6.89 37.44
N GLY A 34 -20.17 -6.57 36.99
CA GLY A 34 -21.41 -7.02 37.62
C GLY A 34 -21.53 -8.54 37.66
N MET A 35 -21.29 -9.24 36.55
CA MET A 35 -21.29 -10.71 36.52
C MET A 35 -20.32 -11.33 37.53
N TYR A 36 -19.12 -10.76 37.69
CA TYR A 36 -18.17 -11.26 38.65
C TYR A 36 -18.58 -10.94 40.09
N THR A 37 -19.00 -9.71 40.37
CA THR A 37 -19.34 -9.28 41.74
C THR A 37 -20.66 -9.84 42.25
N GLU A 38 -21.66 -10.02 41.39
CA GLU A 38 -23.02 -10.42 41.77
C GLU A 38 -23.28 -11.92 41.64
N ILE A 39 -22.59 -12.62 40.72
CA ILE A 39 -22.85 -14.04 40.42
C ILE A 39 -21.63 -14.88 40.77
N MET A 40 -20.50 -14.61 40.13
CA MET A 40 -19.37 -15.55 40.17
C MET A 40 -18.64 -15.58 41.51
N PHE A 41 -18.41 -14.42 42.14
CA PHE A 41 -17.73 -14.35 43.44
C PHE A 41 -18.58 -14.94 44.57
N PRO A 42 -19.89 -14.66 44.67
CA PRO A 42 -20.76 -15.39 45.62
C PRO A 42 -20.79 -16.91 45.39
N GLU A 43 -20.86 -17.38 44.15
CA GLU A 43 -20.85 -18.82 43.83
C GLU A 43 -19.56 -19.54 44.25
N HIS A 44 -18.45 -18.83 44.39
CA HIS A 44 -17.14 -19.37 44.74
C HIS A 44 -16.68 -18.98 46.16
N ASP A 45 -17.59 -18.46 47.00
CA ASP A 45 -17.32 -18.01 48.37
C ASP A 45 -16.18 -16.98 48.47
N ILE A 46 -16.08 -16.08 47.48
CA ILE A 46 -15.06 -15.02 47.43
C ILE A 46 -15.64 -13.74 48.02
N HIS A 47 -15.00 -13.24 49.07
CA HIS A 47 -15.29 -11.93 49.66
C HIS A 47 -14.58 -10.83 48.89
N PHE A 48 -15.34 -10.02 48.16
CA PHE A 48 -14.83 -8.89 47.40
C PHE A 48 -14.99 -7.57 48.18
N ILE A 49 -13.90 -6.80 48.28
CA ILE A 49 -13.85 -5.51 48.98
C ILE A 49 -13.21 -4.46 48.07
N ALA A 50 -13.92 -3.38 47.76
CA ALA A 50 -13.36 -2.17 47.16
C ALA A 50 -13.38 -1.03 48.19
N VAL A 51 -12.20 -0.71 48.74
CA VAL A 51 -12.06 0.10 49.97
C VAL A 51 -12.56 1.53 49.79
N ASN A 52 -12.16 2.22 48.72
CA ASN A 52 -12.53 3.62 48.50
C ASN A 52 -13.97 3.81 48.01
N ASP A 53 -14.56 2.75 47.46
CA ASP A 53 -15.91 2.77 46.93
C ASP A 53 -16.94 2.25 47.96
N GLY A 54 -16.48 1.82 49.14
CA GLY A 54 -17.33 1.30 50.21
C GLY A 54 -18.08 0.02 49.81
N VAL A 55 -17.57 -0.73 48.82
CA VAL A 55 -18.18 -1.98 48.36
C VAL A 55 -17.60 -3.14 49.17
N ASP A 56 -18.45 -3.86 49.88
CA ASP A 56 -18.12 -5.08 50.61
C ASP A 56 -19.23 -6.09 50.30
N SER A 57 -18.87 -7.21 49.66
CA SER A 57 -19.85 -8.23 49.22
C SER A 57 -20.59 -8.93 50.37
N THR A 58 -20.18 -8.71 51.63
CA THR A 58 -20.81 -9.30 52.83
C THR A 58 -21.63 -8.29 53.63
N GLN A 59 -21.43 -6.98 53.41
CA GLN A 59 -22.13 -5.91 54.13
C GLN A 59 -23.19 -5.23 53.25
N GLY A 60 -24.18 -6.01 52.82
CA GLY A 60 -25.36 -5.52 52.09
C GLY A 60 -25.09 -5.05 50.67
N ASP A 61 -26.06 -5.26 49.77
CA ASP A 61 -25.96 -4.79 48.40
C ASP A 61 -25.85 -3.26 48.36
N ASN A 62 -24.69 -2.73 47.98
CA ASN A 62 -24.60 -1.35 47.55
C ASN A 62 -25.34 -1.24 46.20
N GLU A 63 -26.65 -0.96 46.24
CA GLU A 63 -27.52 -0.75 45.07
C GLU A 63 -26.95 0.29 44.08
N PHE A 64 -26.03 1.13 44.54
CA PHE A 64 -25.33 2.14 43.73
C PHE A 64 -24.08 1.63 42.99
N THR A 65 -23.58 0.43 43.30
CA THR A 65 -22.36 -0.14 42.67
C THR A 65 -22.50 -0.26 41.14
N PRO A 66 -23.62 -0.77 40.58
CA PRO A 66 -23.80 -0.82 39.13
C PRO A 66 -23.78 0.57 38.48
N PHE A 67 -24.37 1.59 39.11
CA PHE A 67 -24.36 2.96 38.62
C PHE A 67 -22.95 3.55 38.59
N ARG A 68 -22.15 3.29 39.64
CA ARG A 68 -20.76 3.75 39.70
C ARG A 68 -19.89 3.09 38.63
N ASN A 69 -20.12 1.81 38.35
CA ASN A 69 -19.47 1.09 37.25
C ASN A 69 -19.86 1.65 35.88
N ILE A 70 -21.13 2.00 35.67
CA ILE A 70 -21.61 2.66 34.45
C ILE A 70 -20.95 4.03 34.26
N ILE A 71 -20.83 4.83 35.32
CA ILE A 71 -20.17 6.14 35.28
C ILE A 71 -18.69 5.98 34.91
N ASN A 72 -17.99 5.02 35.53
CA ASN A 72 -16.59 4.72 35.22
C ASN A 72 -16.42 4.29 33.75
N GLU A 73 -17.32 3.45 33.23
CA GLU A 73 -17.33 3.07 31.82
C GLU A 73 -17.59 4.29 30.91
N TRP A 74 -18.52 5.17 31.29
CA TRP A 74 -18.84 6.36 30.53
C TRP A 74 -17.63 7.29 30.38
N TYR A 75 -16.87 7.52 31.47
CA TYR A 75 -15.61 8.28 31.41
C TYR A 75 -14.57 7.65 30.49
N ALA A 76 -14.42 6.32 30.53
CA ALA A 76 -13.52 5.60 29.65
C ALA A 76 -13.95 5.73 28.17
N LYS A 77 -15.25 5.64 27.90
CA LYS A 77 -15.85 5.78 26.56
C LYS A 77 -15.67 7.21 26.02
N ASP A 78 -15.93 8.23 26.83
CA ASP A 78 -15.77 9.64 26.43
C ASP A 78 -14.30 9.98 26.16
N THR A 79 -13.39 9.56 27.04
CA THR A 79 -11.94 9.72 26.83
C THR A 79 -11.50 9.05 25.54
N SER A 80 -11.97 7.82 25.28
CA SER A 80 -11.67 7.14 24.01
C SER A 80 -12.24 7.88 22.79
N LYS A 81 -13.42 8.51 22.90
CA LYS A 81 -14.04 9.28 21.81
C LYS A 81 -13.21 10.54 21.51
N LYS A 82 -12.80 11.26 22.55
CA LYS A 82 -11.94 12.46 22.44
C LYS A 82 -10.59 12.13 21.81
N ILE A 83 -9.91 11.09 22.29
CA ILE A 83 -8.62 10.65 21.70
C ILE A 83 -8.78 10.29 20.22
N ARG A 84 -9.83 9.56 19.86
CA ARG A 84 -10.10 9.22 18.45
C ARG A 84 -10.38 10.45 17.59
N ALA A 85 -11.12 11.43 18.12
CA ALA A 85 -11.36 12.68 17.41
C ALA A 85 -10.03 13.44 17.16
N VAL A 86 -9.18 13.54 18.18
CA VAL A 86 -7.85 14.17 18.05
C VAL A 86 -6.99 13.43 17.03
N MET A 87 -6.91 12.10 17.10
CA MET A 87 -6.16 11.29 16.13
C MET A 87 -6.73 11.42 14.71
N LYS A 88 -8.06 11.53 14.57
CA LYS A 88 -8.70 11.77 13.28
C LYS A 88 -8.32 13.14 12.71
N VAL A 89 -8.32 14.19 13.53
CA VAL A 89 -7.90 15.54 13.10
C VAL A 89 -6.43 15.54 12.68
N LYS A 90 -5.53 15.04 13.52
CA LYS A 90 -4.09 14.95 13.23
C LYS A 90 -3.80 14.14 11.97
N GLY A 91 -4.39 12.95 11.87
CA GLY A 91 -4.20 12.08 10.72
C GLY A 91 -4.78 12.65 9.44
N ASN A 92 -5.83 13.49 9.54
CA ASN A 92 -6.38 14.22 8.40
C ASN A 92 -5.54 15.42 7.97
N ALA A 93 -4.73 15.98 8.86
CA ALA A 93 -3.81 17.07 8.59
C ALA A 93 -2.44 16.59 8.05
N GLY A 94 -2.25 15.28 7.89
CA GLY A 94 -0.99 14.72 7.40
C GLY A 94 0.04 14.42 8.49
N GLU A 95 -0.28 14.64 9.77
CA GLU A 95 0.63 14.27 10.85
C GLU A 95 0.76 12.75 10.98
N HIS A 96 1.97 12.26 11.28
CA HIS A 96 2.19 10.85 11.56
C HIS A 96 1.46 10.41 12.83
N LEU A 97 0.59 9.40 12.71
CA LEU A 97 -0.12 8.83 13.87
C LEU A 97 0.71 7.82 14.66
N ALA A 98 1.79 7.31 14.07
CA ALA A 98 2.66 6.33 14.71
C ALA A 98 3.61 7.01 15.71
N THR A 99 3.67 6.48 16.94
CA THR A 99 4.59 6.98 17.96
C THR A 99 6.05 6.79 17.55
N MET A 100 6.37 5.67 16.90
CA MET A 100 7.70 5.32 16.42
C MET A 100 7.74 5.32 14.89
N PRO A 101 8.74 5.96 14.25
CA PRO A 101 8.96 5.86 12.81
C PRO A 101 9.26 4.42 12.36
N PRO A 102 9.04 4.08 11.08
CA PRO A 102 9.54 2.85 10.47
C PRO A 102 11.06 2.74 10.56
N TYR A 103 11.58 1.51 10.49
CA TYR A 103 13.03 1.26 10.44
C TYR A 103 13.67 1.97 9.25
N GLY A 104 14.81 2.63 9.44
CA GLY A 104 15.43 3.52 8.45
C GLY A 104 15.11 5.00 8.64
N TYR A 105 14.11 5.34 9.47
CA TYR A 105 13.81 6.72 9.84
C TYR A 105 13.94 6.95 11.35
N MET A 106 14.19 8.20 11.71
CA MET A 106 14.15 8.70 13.08
C MET A 106 13.38 10.03 13.14
N LYS A 107 12.98 10.43 14.34
CA LYS A 107 12.38 11.76 14.52
C LYS A 107 13.47 12.82 14.46
N SER A 108 13.19 13.93 13.79
CA SER A 108 14.10 15.08 13.81
C SER A 108 14.32 15.58 15.24
N SER A 109 15.53 16.09 15.51
CA SER A 109 15.86 16.79 16.75
C SER A 109 15.04 18.07 16.90
N ASP A 110 14.77 18.74 15.78
CA ASP A 110 14.21 20.09 15.74
C ASP A 110 12.68 20.05 15.79
N ASP A 111 12.08 19.16 14.99
CA ASP A 111 10.65 18.85 15.04
C ASP A 111 10.41 17.35 15.21
N LYS A 112 9.97 16.95 16.40
CA LYS A 112 9.63 15.55 16.71
C LYS A 112 8.47 15.00 15.87
N LYS A 113 7.74 15.84 15.15
CA LYS A 113 6.71 15.44 14.19
C LYS A 113 7.27 15.05 12.83
N GLN A 114 8.47 15.46 12.48
CA GLN A 114 9.10 15.17 11.19
C GLN A 114 9.96 13.91 11.26
N TRP A 115 9.91 13.11 10.19
CA TRP A 115 10.79 11.95 10.02
C TRP A 115 11.98 12.35 9.15
N VAL A 116 13.17 11.98 9.60
CA VAL A 116 14.45 12.16 8.88
C VAL A 116 15.13 10.80 8.75
N LYS A 117 15.98 10.64 7.74
CA LYS A 117 16.72 9.40 7.52
C LYS A 117 17.66 9.14 8.70
N ASP A 118 17.65 7.89 9.17
CA ASP A 118 18.66 7.36 10.06
C ASP A 118 19.69 6.66 9.19
N GLU A 119 20.77 7.36 8.81
CA GLU A 119 21.71 6.94 7.74
C GLU A 119 22.10 5.45 7.79
N GLU A 120 22.47 4.94 8.97
CA GLU A 120 22.89 3.54 9.15
C GLU A 120 21.72 2.56 8.86
N ALA A 121 20.54 2.84 9.40
CA ALA A 121 19.37 2.00 9.18
C ALA A 121 18.78 2.19 7.78
N ALA A 122 18.84 3.40 7.24
CA ALA A 122 18.35 3.77 5.91
C ALA A 122 19.15 3.04 4.83
N GLN A 123 20.48 2.93 5.00
CA GLN A 123 21.33 2.14 4.11
C GLN A 123 20.90 0.67 4.08
N VAL A 124 20.60 0.07 5.24
CA VAL A 124 20.11 -1.33 5.30
C VAL A 124 18.76 -1.47 4.58
N VAL A 125 17.85 -0.52 4.76
CA VAL A 125 16.56 -0.52 4.06
C VAL A 125 16.74 -0.35 2.55
N TYR A 126 17.66 0.51 2.12
CA TYR A 126 18.00 0.66 0.71
C TYR A 126 18.58 -0.62 0.11
N GLU A 127 19.52 -1.28 0.80
CA GLU A 127 20.06 -2.58 0.39
C GLU A 127 18.98 -3.68 0.30
N ILE A 128 18.03 -3.71 1.24
CA ILE A 128 16.86 -4.58 1.15
C ILE A 128 16.08 -4.32 -0.14
N GLY A 129 15.91 -3.04 -0.50
CA GLY A 129 15.33 -2.61 -1.76
C GLY A 129 16.03 -3.17 -2.99
N LEU A 130 17.37 -3.12 -3.02
CA LEU A 130 18.16 -3.70 -4.11
C LEU A 130 18.02 -5.21 -4.18
N TYR A 131 17.99 -5.91 -3.05
CA TYR A 131 17.77 -7.37 -3.06
C TYR A 131 16.37 -7.75 -3.57
N ILE A 132 15.37 -6.92 -3.33
CA ILE A 132 14.03 -7.12 -3.90
C ILE A 132 14.07 -6.96 -5.42
N MET A 133 14.80 -5.95 -5.91
CA MET A 133 15.01 -5.73 -7.35
C MET A 133 15.77 -6.89 -8.02
N ASP A 134 16.71 -7.50 -7.30
CA ASP A 134 17.37 -8.75 -7.70
C ASP A 134 16.45 -9.98 -7.67
N GLY A 135 15.22 -9.83 -7.18
CA GLY A 135 14.20 -10.87 -7.16
C GLY A 135 14.23 -11.79 -5.94
N LEU A 136 14.99 -11.44 -4.89
CA LEU A 136 15.05 -12.22 -3.65
C LEU A 136 13.76 -12.06 -2.84
N GLY A 137 13.25 -13.18 -2.32
CA GLY A 137 12.09 -13.18 -1.42
C GLY A 137 12.44 -12.83 0.05
N PRO A 138 11.44 -12.54 0.89
CA PRO A 138 11.67 -12.13 2.29
C PRO A 138 12.56 -13.08 3.09
N SER A 139 12.41 -14.39 2.92
CA SER A 139 13.23 -15.39 3.62
C SER A 139 14.68 -15.41 3.14
N GLN A 140 14.93 -15.19 1.85
CA GLN A 140 16.29 -15.14 1.30
C GLN A 140 17.02 -13.87 1.76
N ILE A 141 16.31 -12.74 1.74
CA ILE A 141 16.83 -11.45 2.25
C ILE A 141 17.16 -11.58 3.75
N ALA A 142 16.23 -12.11 4.55
CA ALA A 142 16.46 -12.31 5.98
C ALA A 142 17.71 -13.18 6.25
N ARG A 143 17.88 -14.27 5.52
CA ARG A 143 19.09 -15.12 5.63
C ARG A 143 20.36 -14.34 5.27
N LYS A 144 20.35 -13.60 4.15
CA LYS A 144 21.50 -12.81 3.69
C LYS A 144 21.92 -11.74 4.70
N LEU A 145 20.96 -11.03 5.30
CA LEU A 145 21.24 -10.05 6.36
C LEU A 145 21.76 -10.70 7.65
N THR A 146 21.25 -11.88 7.99
CA THR A 146 21.70 -12.67 9.14
C THR A 146 23.14 -13.16 8.96
N GLU A 147 23.48 -13.68 7.78
CA GLU A 147 24.84 -14.12 7.41
C GLU A 147 25.85 -12.96 7.45
N ARG A 148 25.44 -11.77 6.98
CA ARG A 148 26.21 -10.53 7.06
C ARG A 148 26.29 -9.93 8.48
N LYS A 149 25.64 -10.54 9.48
CA LYS A 149 25.56 -10.06 10.87
C LYS A 149 25.07 -8.61 10.98
N ILE A 150 24.04 -8.26 10.21
CA ILE A 150 23.37 -6.96 10.32
C ILE A 150 22.37 -7.01 11.47
N LEU A 151 22.40 -6.02 12.37
CA LEU A 151 21.49 -5.96 13.52
C LEU A 151 20.04 -5.91 13.06
N THR A 152 19.17 -6.67 13.72
CA THR A 152 17.71 -6.54 13.47
C THR A 152 17.21 -5.20 14.01
N PRO A 153 16.06 -4.68 13.52
CA PRO A 153 15.55 -3.37 13.96
C PRO A 153 15.44 -3.23 15.49
N ALA A 154 14.98 -4.28 16.17
CA ALA A 154 14.88 -4.29 17.63
C ALA A 154 16.25 -4.16 18.32
N ALA A 155 17.28 -4.89 17.85
CA ALA A 155 18.63 -4.80 18.42
C ALA A 155 19.35 -3.52 18.03
N TYR A 156 19.09 -2.99 16.83
CA TYR A 156 19.60 -1.69 16.41
C TYR A 156 19.06 -0.57 17.30
N TYR A 157 17.76 -0.57 17.59
CA TYR A 157 17.18 0.42 18.48
C TYR A 157 17.67 0.28 19.92
N GLU A 158 17.82 -0.95 20.41
CA GLU A 158 18.39 -1.21 21.74
C GLU A 158 19.83 -0.69 21.86
N SER A 159 20.69 -0.93 20.85
CA SER A 159 22.07 -0.42 20.85
C SER A 159 22.16 1.10 20.80
N LYS A 160 21.14 1.77 20.23
CA LYS A 160 21.01 3.24 20.20
C LYS A 160 20.21 3.80 21.39
N GLY A 161 19.86 2.98 22.39
CA GLY A 161 19.10 3.41 23.58
C GLY A 161 17.66 3.85 23.30
N ARG A 162 17.07 3.42 22.19
CA ARG A 162 15.70 3.76 21.78
C ARG A 162 14.70 2.75 22.32
N THR A 163 13.54 3.23 22.77
CA THR A 163 12.45 2.36 23.24
C THR A 163 11.91 1.49 22.11
N THR A 164 11.74 0.20 22.36
CA THR A 164 11.13 -0.75 21.41
C THR A 164 9.93 -1.46 22.05
N ASN A 165 8.90 -1.71 21.24
CA ASN A 165 7.72 -2.46 21.69
C ASN A 165 7.89 -3.98 21.55
N VAL A 166 9.03 -4.44 21.04
CA VAL A 166 9.33 -5.85 20.76
C VAL A 166 10.51 -6.26 21.62
N THR A 167 10.24 -7.07 22.64
CA THR A 167 11.29 -7.69 23.46
C THR A 167 11.90 -8.84 22.67
N LYS A 168 13.22 -8.80 22.49
CA LYS A 168 13.92 -9.77 21.65
C LYS A 168 13.97 -11.15 22.30
N LYS A 169 13.84 -12.20 21.47
CA LYS A 169 14.17 -13.59 21.83
C LYS A 169 15.24 -14.09 20.87
N GLY A 170 16.42 -14.44 21.38
CA GLY A 170 17.51 -15.02 20.58
C GLY A 170 18.56 -14.02 20.04
N SER A 171 19.26 -14.42 18.97
CA SER A 171 20.46 -13.73 18.46
C SER A 171 20.21 -12.30 17.95
N PRO A 172 21.14 -11.34 18.20
CA PRO A 172 21.04 -9.95 17.74
C PRO A 172 20.88 -9.79 16.21
N TYR A 173 21.25 -10.81 15.43
CA TYR A 173 21.28 -10.80 13.98
C TYR A 173 20.21 -11.67 13.32
N ALA A 174 19.35 -12.33 14.10
CA ALA A 174 18.33 -13.25 13.57
C ALA A 174 17.19 -12.49 12.89
N TRP A 175 17.35 -12.15 11.62
CA TRP A 175 16.31 -11.54 10.81
C TRP A 175 15.20 -12.56 10.52
N ASP A 176 13.96 -12.17 10.75
CA ASP A 176 12.80 -12.97 10.38
C ASP A 176 12.20 -12.50 9.05
N SER A 177 11.66 -13.47 8.30
CA SER A 177 10.96 -13.23 7.04
C SER A 177 9.76 -12.29 7.20
N SER A 178 9.08 -12.29 8.37
CA SER A 178 7.99 -11.36 8.64
C SER A 178 8.46 -9.91 8.74
N THR A 179 9.65 -9.67 9.31
CA THR A 179 10.22 -8.32 9.44
C THR A 179 10.53 -7.74 8.07
N ILE A 180 11.07 -8.55 7.15
CA ILE A 180 11.29 -8.13 5.76
C ILE A 180 9.97 -7.89 5.05
N ALA A 181 8.97 -8.76 5.23
CA ALA A 181 7.65 -8.57 4.65
C ALA A 181 6.99 -7.27 5.13
N ASP A 182 7.11 -6.93 6.42
CA ASP A 182 6.59 -5.68 6.98
C ASP A 182 7.30 -4.45 6.43
N ILE A 183 8.60 -4.54 6.11
CA ILE A 183 9.35 -3.48 5.41
C ILE A 183 8.80 -3.33 3.98
N MET A 184 8.62 -4.44 3.26
CA MET A 184 8.05 -4.42 1.90
C MET A 184 6.62 -3.87 1.87
N ASP A 185 5.78 -4.20 2.85
CA ASP A 185 4.39 -3.73 2.93
C ASP A 185 4.29 -2.23 3.26
N ARG A 186 5.39 -1.59 3.68
CA ARG A 186 5.52 -0.16 3.95
C ARG A 186 6.22 0.62 2.84
N TRP A 187 6.24 0.09 1.61
CA TRP A 187 6.89 0.70 0.46
C TRP A 187 6.47 2.17 0.22
N ARG A 188 5.21 2.54 0.50
CA ARG A 188 4.71 3.93 0.38
C ARG A 188 5.42 4.87 1.36
N GLU A 189 5.67 4.40 2.58
CA GLU A 189 6.44 5.18 3.56
C GLU A 189 7.92 5.28 3.16
N TYR A 190 8.51 4.25 2.57
CA TYR A 190 9.88 4.35 2.05
C TYR A 190 10.01 5.21 0.79
N LEU A 191 8.90 5.53 0.12
CA LEU A 191 8.79 6.58 -0.91
C LEU A 191 8.62 8.00 -0.36
N GLY A 192 8.65 8.19 0.96
CA GLY A 192 8.50 9.52 1.57
C GLY A 192 7.05 9.93 1.83
N HIS A 193 6.08 9.02 1.67
CA HIS A 193 4.66 9.33 1.87
C HIS A 193 4.21 8.99 3.29
N THR A 194 3.28 9.78 3.83
CA THR A 194 2.60 9.46 5.09
C THR A 194 1.32 8.71 4.79
N VAL A 195 1.18 7.50 5.34
CA VAL A 195 -0.02 6.69 5.18
C VAL A 195 -0.72 6.49 6.52
N ASN A 196 -1.84 7.18 6.69
CA ASN A 196 -2.65 7.16 7.89
C ASN A 196 -3.89 6.25 7.74
N PHE A 197 -4.45 5.86 8.88
CA PHE A 197 -5.68 5.05 8.97
C PHE A 197 -5.61 3.65 8.34
N LYS A 198 -4.42 3.03 8.27
CA LYS A 198 -4.25 1.62 7.85
C LYS A 198 -5.05 0.63 8.69
N THR A 199 -5.29 0.95 9.96
CA THR A 199 -5.99 0.06 10.88
C THR A 199 -7.00 0.82 11.73
N ARG A 200 -8.02 0.09 12.21
CA ARG A 200 -8.99 0.58 13.20
C ARG A 200 -9.24 -0.45 14.30
N LYS A 201 -9.71 0.03 15.45
CA LYS A 201 -10.28 -0.83 16.51
C LYS A 201 -11.79 -0.87 16.34
N LYS A 202 -12.40 -2.06 16.41
CA LYS A 202 -13.87 -2.24 16.28
C LYS A 202 -14.63 -1.45 17.34
N SER A 203 -14.15 -1.51 18.59
CA SER A 203 -14.71 -0.78 19.72
C SER A 203 -13.57 -0.39 20.67
N TYR A 204 -13.84 0.50 21.63
CA TYR A 204 -12.84 0.88 22.63
C TYR A 204 -12.56 -0.27 23.62
N LYS A 205 -13.54 -1.17 23.80
CA LYS A 205 -13.45 -2.39 24.61
C LYS A 205 -12.62 -3.49 23.92
N SER A 206 -12.61 -3.53 22.58
CA SER A 206 -11.93 -4.60 21.85
C SER A 206 -10.45 -4.32 21.62
N LYS A 207 -9.59 -5.27 22.01
CA LYS A 207 -8.15 -5.26 21.70
C LYS A 207 -7.87 -5.65 20.24
N LYS A 208 -8.86 -6.18 19.50
CA LYS A 208 -8.68 -6.61 18.11
C LYS A 208 -8.42 -5.42 17.19
N THR A 209 -7.29 -5.45 16.47
CA THR A 209 -6.99 -4.53 15.38
C THR A 209 -7.57 -5.08 14.09
N LEU A 210 -8.28 -4.25 13.34
CA LEU A 210 -8.80 -4.56 12.01
C LEU A 210 -7.98 -3.75 10.99
N LEU A 211 -7.63 -4.39 9.88
CA LEU A 211 -7.03 -3.71 8.74
C LEU A 211 -8.15 -3.03 7.94
N ASN A 212 -7.93 -1.77 7.57
CA ASN A 212 -8.86 -1.03 6.72
C ASN A 212 -8.52 -1.28 5.24
N PRO A 213 -9.52 -1.28 4.34
CA PRO A 213 -9.26 -1.29 2.91
C PRO A 213 -8.49 -0.03 2.49
N GLU A 214 -7.74 -0.10 1.38
CA GLU A 214 -6.92 1.02 0.89
C GLU A 214 -7.74 2.29 0.60
N THR A 215 -9.02 2.16 0.26
CA THR A 215 -9.95 3.29 0.01
C THR A 215 -10.21 4.14 1.26
N GLU A 216 -10.02 3.58 2.45
CA GLU A 216 -10.15 4.31 3.72
C GLU A 216 -8.81 4.90 4.19
N TRP A 217 -7.70 4.61 3.49
CA TRP A 217 -6.40 5.13 3.86
C TRP A 217 -6.29 6.58 3.43
N LYS A 218 -5.57 7.37 4.23
CA LYS A 218 -5.23 8.73 3.84
C LYS A 218 -3.74 8.82 3.57
N ILE A 219 -3.41 9.07 2.31
CA ILE A 219 -2.04 9.13 1.80
C ILE A 219 -1.71 10.60 1.58
N PHE A 220 -0.61 11.06 2.18
CA PHE A 220 -0.04 12.37 1.96
C PHE A 220 1.31 12.18 1.30
N GLU A 221 1.47 12.72 0.12
CA GLU A 221 2.66 12.53 -0.70
C GLU A 221 3.81 13.41 -0.22
N ASN A 222 5.05 12.95 -0.46
CA ASN A 222 6.30 13.70 -0.24
C ASN A 222 6.43 14.43 1.11
N THR A 223 5.98 13.79 2.18
CA THR A 223 6.05 14.32 3.55
C THR A 223 7.44 14.24 4.18
N HIS A 224 8.29 13.33 3.72
CA HIS A 224 9.66 13.16 4.20
C HIS A 224 10.55 12.60 3.08
N GLU A 225 11.87 12.60 3.29
CA GLU A 225 12.83 12.19 2.28
C GLU A 225 12.75 10.68 1.98
N ALA A 226 12.59 10.31 0.71
CA ALA A 226 12.46 8.91 0.30
C ALA A 226 13.78 8.13 0.45
N ILE A 227 13.71 6.93 1.03
CA ILE A 227 14.82 5.95 1.04
C ILE A 227 14.82 5.11 -0.24
N TRP A 228 13.64 4.68 -0.69
CA TRP A 228 13.50 3.89 -1.90
C TRP A 228 13.22 4.75 -3.11
N THR A 229 13.71 4.29 -4.25
CA THR A 229 13.23 4.77 -5.54
C THR A 229 11.88 4.13 -5.84
N GLU A 230 11.11 4.75 -6.71
CA GLU A 230 9.83 4.20 -7.14
C GLU A 230 9.98 2.86 -7.87
N ALA A 231 11.11 2.61 -8.52
CA ALA A 231 11.41 1.30 -9.09
C ALA A 231 11.49 0.20 -8.01
N ILE A 232 12.23 0.47 -6.91
CA ILE A 232 12.32 -0.43 -5.76
C ILE A 232 10.93 -0.65 -5.13
N ALA A 233 10.18 0.43 -4.94
CA ALA A 233 8.86 0.37 -4.33
C ALA A 233 7.85 -0.43 -5.17
N ASP A 234 7.89 -0.27 -6.50
CA ASP A 234 7.11 -1.08 -7.43
C ASP A 234 7.51 -2.55 -7.37
N ALA A 235 8.81 -2.85 -7.38
CA ALA A 235 9.30 -4.23 -7.27
C ALA A 235 8.86 -4.88 -5.95
N ALA A 236 8.92 -4.14 -4.83
CA ALA A 236 8.41 -4.60 -3.55
C ALA A 236 6.90 -4.90 -3.61
N ARG A 237 6.10 -4.00 -4.17
CA ARG A 237 4.66 -4.18 -4.37
C ARG A 237 4.35 -5.41 -5.24
N LEU A 238 5.00 -5.55 -6.40
CA LEU A 238 4.85 -6.67 -7.32
C LEU A 238 5.25 -8.00 -6.67
N ALA A 239 6.37 -8.03 -5.94
CA ALA A 239 6.84 -9.22 -5.23
C ALA A 239 5.87 -9.67 -4.12
N ARG A 240 5.14 -8.73 -3.49
CA ARG A 240 4.12 -9.06 -2.47
C ARG A 240 2.82 -9.58 -3.08
N GLN A 241 2.41 -9.04 -4.23
CA GLN A 241 1.21 -9.52 -4.95
C GLN A 241 1.45 -10.89 -5.59
N THR A 242 2.59 -11.05 -6.26
CA THR A 242 2.97 -12.29 -6.96
C THR A 242 3.84 -13.11 -6.02
N ARG A 243 3.21 -13.80 -5.05
CA ARG A 243 3.93 -14.65 -4.09
C ARG A 243 4.78 -15.70 -4.82
N ARG A 244 6.08 -15.43 -4.97
CA ARG A 244 7.06 -16.35 -5.56
C ARG A 244 7.33 -17.47 -4.54
N ARG A 245 6.92 -18.70 -4.86
CA ARG A 245 7.32 -19.87 -4.08
C ARG A 245 8.63 -20.41 -4.66
N PRO A 246 9.70 -20.53 -3.86
CA PRO A 246 10.93 -21.16 -4.30
C PRO A 246 10.63 -22.55 -4.85
N THR A 247 11.17 -22.87 -6.02
CA THR A 247 11.12 -24.22 -6.58
C THR A 247 12.39 -24.97 -6.22
N LYS A 248 12.37 -26.31 -6.27
CA LYS A 248 13.55 -27.15 -6.00
C LYS A 248 14.75 -26.81 -6.91
N MET A 249 14.51 -26.12 -8.03
CA MET A 249 15.54 -25.71 -9.00
C MET A 249 16.11 -24.30 -8.76
N GLY A 250 15.91 -23.71 -7.58
CA GLY A 250 16.51 -22.43 -7.21
C GLY A 250 15.73 -21.20 -7.70
N GLU A 251 16.46 -20.11 -7.95
CA GLU A 251 15.93 -18.78 -8.22
C GLU A 251 15.10 -18.75 -9.52
N MET A 252 14.02 -17.97 -9.54
CA MET A 252 13.18 -17.79 -10.73
C MET A 252 13.85 -16.83 -11.71
N GLY A 253 13.66 -17.01 -13.02
CA GLY A 253 14.25 -16.14 -14.04
C GLY A 253 13.80 -14.69 -13.93
N MET A 254 14.63 -13.76 -14.43
CA MET A 254 14.47 -12.31 -14.21
C MET A 254 13.11 -11.75 -14.66
N PHE A 255 12.49 -12.32 -15.69
CA PHE A 255 11.18 -11.87 -16.20
C PHE A 255 9.97 -12.42 -15.42
N SER A 256 10.20 -13.15 -14.31
CA SER A 256 9.13 -13.80 -13.56
C SER A 256 8.11 -12.77 -13.04
N GLY A 257 6.84 -12.93 -13.43
CA GLY A 257 5.77 -12.01 -13.03
C GLY A 257 5.64 -10.74 -13.90
N MET A 258 6.50 -10.56 -14.91
CA MET A 258 6.43 -9.46 -15.89
C MET A 258 5.96 -9.92 -17.28
N MET A 259 5.84 -11.23 -17.51
CA MET A 259 5.48 -11.81 -18.82
C MET A 259 4.00 -12.19 -18.89
N PHE A 260 3.32 -11.75 -19.94
CA PHE A 260 1.90 -12.00 -20.18
C PHE A 260 1.62 -12.51 -21.60
N CYS A 261 0.60 -13.34 -21.73
CA CYS A 261 0.08 -13.80 -23.02
C CYS A 261 -0.81 -12.74 -23.66
N ALA A 262 -0.62 -12.43 -24.95
CA ALA A 262 -1.47 -11.47 -25.68
C ALA A 262 -2.93 -11.95 -25.78
N ASP A 263 -3.15 -13.23 -26.08
CA ASP A 263 -4.49 -13.76 -26.37
C ASP A 263 -5.37 -13.91 -25.12
N CYS A 264 -4.80 -14.40 -24.02
CA CYS A 264 -5.58 -14.77 -22.82
C CYS A 264 -5.21 -13.97 -21.56
N GLY A 265 -4.30 -12.99 -21.67
CA GLY A 265 -3.85 -12.12 -20.56
C GLY A 265 -3.16 -12.85 -19.40
N SER A 266 -2.99 -14.18 -19.50
CA SER A 266 -2.45 -14.99 -18.41
C SER A 266 -0.93 -14.83 -18.32
N ILE A 267 -0.41 -14.87 -17.09
CA ILE A 267 1.04 -14.85 -16.84
C ILE A 267 1.76 -16.01 -17.55
N MET A 268 3.00 -15.78 -17.97
CA MET A 268 3.86 -16.82 -18.54
C MET A 268 4.81 -17.37 -17.48
N TYR A 269 4.91 -18.70 -17.41
CA TYR A 269 5.84 -19.39 -16.51
C TYR A 269 7.12 -19.75 -17.24
N GLN A 270 8.25 -19.59 -16.56
CA GLN A 270 9.51 -20.14 -17.02
C GLN A 270 9.49 -21.67 -16.87
N CYS A 271 9.74 -22.37 -17.97
CA CYS A 271 9.89 -23.80 -18.07
C CYS A 271 11.39 -24.13 -18.07
N ARG A 272 11.81 -24.84 -17.03
CA ARG A 272 13.19 -25.28 -16.81
C ARG A 272 13.16 -26.75 -16.40
N ALA A 273 14.21 -27.49 -16.73
CA ALA A 273 14.46 -28.83 -16.18
C ALA A 273 15.94 -28.99 -15.82
N THR A 274 16.29 -29.94 -14.95
CA THR A 274 17.69 -30.20 -14.54
C THR A 274 18.60 -30.53 -15.72
N ASN A 275 18.04 -31.09 -16.79
CA ASN A 275 18.77 -31.50 -17.99
C ASN A 275 18.71 -30.43 -19.09
N PHE A 276 18.05 -29.30 -18.87
CA PHE A 276 18.00 -28.22 -19.84
C PHE A 276 19.29 -27.41 -19.74
N ARG A 277 19.87 -27.11 -20.90
CA ARG A 277 20.86 -26.03 -21.00
C ARG A 277 20.14 -24.68 -20.97
N ARG A 278 20.87 -23.61 -20.64
CA ARG A 278 20.30 -22.24 -20.55
C ARG A 278 19.59 -21.80 -21.84
N ASP A 279 20.11 -22.19 -22.99
CA ASP A 279 19.53 -21.94 -24.33
C ASP A 279 18.24 -22.71 -24.62
N GLN A 280 17.93 -23.73 -23.81
CA GLN A 280 16.73 -24.54 -23.93
C GLN A 280 15.61 -24.09 -22.99
N GLU A 281 15.89 -23.21 -22.03
CA GLU A 281 14.87 -22.66 -21.14
C GLU A 281 13.93 -21.73 -21.90
N TYR A 282 12.63 -21.80 -21.63
CA TYR A 282 11.62 -21.00 -22.33
C TYR A 282 10.50 -20.55 -21.40
N TYR A 283 9.80 -19.49 -21.76
CA TYR A 283 8.55 -19.07 -21.13
C TYR A 283 7.37 -19.67 -21.87
N LEU A 284 6.34 -20.11 -21.13
CA LEU A 284 5.11 -20.69 -21.66
C LEU A 284 3.89 -20.05 -20.99
N CYS A 285 2.88 -19.73 -21.79
CA CYS A 285 1.59 -19.25 -21.29
C CYS A 285 0.97 -20.22 -20.27
N SER A 286 0.61 -19.71 -19.09
CA SER A 286 -0.03 -20.50 -18.03
C SER A 286 -1.46 -20.94 -18.38
N GLY A 287 -2.19 -20.12 -19.15
CA GLY A 287 -3.53 -20.46 -19.66
C GLY A 287 -3.49 -21.70 -20.53
N TYR A 288 -2.59 -21.71 -21.53
CA TYR A 288 -2.35 -22.85 -22.42
C TYR A 288 -1.94 -24.12 -21.63
N ARG A 289 -1.11 -23.96 -20.59
CA ARG A 289 -0.70 -25.09 -19.73
C ARG A 289 -1.85 -25.69 -18.92
N LYS A 290 -2.86 -24.90 -18.55
CA LYS A 290 -4.02 -25.36 -17.76
C LYS A 290 -5.07 -26.03 -18.62
N SER A 291 -5.52 -25.37 -19.68
CA SER A 291 -6.45 -25.94 -20.66
C SER A 291 -6.30 -25.22 -22.01
N ARG A 292 -6.54 -25.97 -23.08
CA ARG A 292 -6.60 -25.46 -24.45
C ARG A 292 -7.82 -24.58 -24.69
N ASP A 293 -8.83 -24.65 -23.82
CA ASP A 293 -10.02 -23.78 -23.84
C ASP A 293 -9.70 -22.36 -23.36
N VAL A 294 -8.68 -22.19 -22.52
CA VAL A 294 -8.26 -20.89 -21.98
C VAL A 294 -7.35 -20.16 -22.97
N CYS A 295 -6.55 -20.90 -23.72
CA CYS A 295 -5.68 -20.35 -24.76
C CYS A 295 -5.51 -21.41 -25.86
N GLY A 296 -5.97 -21.10 -27.07
CA GLY A 296 -6.01 -22.07 -28.17
C GLY A 296 -4.66 -22.35 -28.82
N GLN A 297 -3.74 -21.37 -28.81
CA GLN A 297 -2.43 -21.45 -29.45
C GLN A 297 -1.27 -21.48 -28.44
N THR A 298 -0.16 -22.14 -28.82
CA THR A 298 1.03 -22.24 -27.96
C THR A 298 1.84 -20.95 -27.99
N HIS A 299 1.68 -20.12 -26.95
CA HIS A 299 2.51 -18.95 -26.70
C HIS A 299 3.75 -19.37 -25.92
N SER A 300 4.89 -19.44 -26.61
CA SER A 300 6.17 -19.73 -25.98
C SER A 300 7.30 -18.92 -26.60
N ILE A 301 8.32 -18.62 -25.81
CA ILE A 301 9.52 -17.91 -26.24
C ILE A 301 10.75 -18.40 -25.47
N ARG A 302 11.89 -18.58 -26.14
CA ARG A 302 13.13 -18.98 -25.47
C ARG A 302 13.67 -17.85 -24.59
N THR A 303 14.24 -18.20 -23.45
CA THR A 303 14.74 -17.25 -22.45
C THR A 303 15.89 -16.42 -23.03
N VAL A 304 16.88 -17.06 -23.66
CA VAL A 304 18.04 -16.35 -24.26
C VAL A 304 17.61 -15.36 -25.34
N ILE A 305 16.68 -15.77 -26.22
CA ILE A 305 16.15 -14.89 -27.27
C ILE A 305 15.43 -13.69 -26.64
N LEU A 306 14.63 -13.91 -25.60
CA LEU A 306 13.94 -12.82 -24.91
C LEU A 306 14.93 -11.86 -24.22
N GLU A 307 15.98 -12.38 -23.58
CA GLU A 307 17.04 -11.57 -22.96
C GLU A 307 17.72 -10.66 -23.99
N GLU A 308 18.10 -11.20 -25.14
CA GLU A 308 18.74 -10.47 -26.24
C GLU A 308 17.82 -9.39 -26.83
N LEU A 309 16.56 -9.74 -27.12
CA LEU A 309 15.61 -8.80 -27.72
C LEU A 309 15.27 -7.64 -26.77
N VAL A 310 15.05 -7.93 -25.49
CA VAL A 310 14.78 -6.88 -24.50
C VAL A 310 16.01 -6.00 -24.31
N LEU A 311 17.22 -6.58 -24.21
CA LEU A 311 18.45 -5.81 -24.07
C LEU A 311 18.71 -4.90 -25.27
N GLN A 312 18.55 -5.42 -26.49
CA GLN A 312 18.75 -4.63 -27.70
C GLN A 312 17.74 -3.49 -27.80
N ASN A 313 16.45 -3.78 -27.57
CA ASN A 313 15.41 -2.76 -27.62
C ASN A 313 15.61 -1.66 -26.58
N LEU A 314 16.00 -2.05 -25.37
CA LEU A 314 16.26 -1.12 -24.29
C LEU A 314 17.46 -0.22 -24.61
N ARG A 315 18.54 -0.77 -25.21
CA ARG A 315 19.66 0.03 -25.71
C ARG A 315 19.24 1.02 -26.79
N GLU A 316 18.44 0.58 -27.75
CA GLU A 316 17.93 1.45 -28.82
C GLU A 316 17.13 2.62 -28.24
N ILE A 317 16.18 2.33 -27.34
CA ILE A 317 15.35 3.37 -26.70
C ILE A 317 16.17 4.31 -25.83
N VAL A 318 17.07 3.78 -24.99
CA VAL A 318 17.96 4.59 -24.14
C VAL A 318 18.86 5.49 -24.98
N SER A 319 19.43 4.96 -26.08
CA SER A 319 20.29 5.74 -26.99
C SER A 319 19.51 6.85 -27.70
N PHE A 320 18.30 6.55 -28.18
CA PHE A 320 17.43 7.50 -28.86
C PHE A 320 16.95 8.60 -27.91
N ALA A 321 16.49 8.23 -26.71
CA ALA A 321 16.08 9.16 -25.66
C ALA A 321 17.24 10.06 -25.20
N SER A 322 18.46 9.52 -25.12
CA SER A 322 19.64 10.29 -24.71
C SER A 322 20.10 11.29 -25.78
N GLN A 323 20.10 10.89 -27.05
CA GLN A 323 20.60 11.72 -28.16
C GLN A 323 19.59 12.76 -28.63
N ARG A 324 18.29 12.47 -28.56
CA ARG A 324 17.22 13.32 -29.08
C ARG A 324 16.03 13.39 -28.13
N LYS A 325 16.23 14.04 -26.97
CA LYS A 325 15.20 14.19 -25.93
C LYS A 325 13.89 14.78 -26.48
N ASP A 326 13.97 15.88 -27.22
CA ASP A 326 12.78 16.58 -27.73
C ASP A 326 11.99 15.75 -28.76
N ASP A 327 12.69 15.03 -29.64
CA ASP A 327 12.06 14.15 -30.63
C ASP A 327 11.47 12.90 -29.96
N PHE A 328 12.12 12.39 -28.90
CA PHE A 328 11.59 11.29 -28.11
C PHE A 328 10.32 11.68 -27.35
N VAL A 329 10.32 12.85 -26.70
CA VAL A 329 9.12 13.38 -26.05
C VAL A 329 8.01 13.55 -27.08
N LYS A 330 8.30 14.14 -28.25
CA LYS A 330 7.33 14.24 -29.34
C LYS A 330 6.84 12.88 -29.79
N MET A 331 7.71 11.89 -29.98
CA MET A 331 7.31 10.54 -30.41
C MET A 331 6.41 9.83 -29.40
N VAL A 332 6.73 9.91 -28.10
CA VAL A 332 5.87 9.37 -27.03
C VAL A 332 4.53 10.10 -27.00
N MET A 333 4.55 11.42 -27.17
CA MET A 333 3.34 12.25 -27.20
C MET A 333 2.52 12.00 -28.48
N ASP A 334 3.15 11.83 -29.64
CA ASP A 334 2.56 11.66 -30.99
C ASP A 334 2.04 10.24 -31.22
N ALA A 335 2.70 9.22 -30.67
CA ALA A 335 2.18 7.85 -30.64
C ALA A 335 0.85 7.76 -29.88
N ASP A 336 0.64 8.63 -28.89
CA ASP A 336 -0.63 8.78 -28.16
C ASP A 336 -1.53 9.89 -28.78
N MET A 337 -0.98 10.75 -29.65
CA MET A 337 -1.66 11.92 -30.22
C MET A 337 -1.89 11.88 -31.73
N ARG A 338 -3.03 11.29 -32.08
CA ARG A 338 -3.87 11.88 -33.14
C ARG A 338 -5.21 12.42 -32.65
N GLN A 339 -5.51 12.39 -31.33
CA GLN A 339 -6.83 12.83 -30.84
C GLN A 339 -6.91 13.62 -29.52
N ARG A 340 -5.83 13.78 -28.71
CA ARG A 340 -6.00 14.21 -27.29
C ARG A 340 -5.46 15.58 -26.83
N ASN A 341 -4.26 16.07 -27.17
CA ASN A 341 -3.78 17.35 -26.54
C ASN A 341 -4.45 18.61 -27.05
N ARG A 342 -5.07 18.64 -28.24
CA ARG A 342 -5.96 19.76 -28.62
C ARG A 342 -7.22 19.82 -27.74
N GLY A 343 -7.57 18.72 -27.06
CA GLY A 343 -8.67 18.62 -26.11
C GLY A 343 -8.31 19.05 -24.68
N LEU A 344 -7.05 18.95 -24.25
CA LEU A 344 -6.68 19.16 -22.84
C LEU A 344 -6.88 20.61 -22.38
N ALA A 345 -6.44 21.59 -23.17
CA ALA A 345 -6.70 23.00 -22.87
C ALA A 345 -8.21 23.31 -22.85
N LYS A 346 -8.99 22.68 -23.74
CA LYS A 346 -10.45 22.80 -23.80
C LYS A 346 -11.11 22.18 -22.57
N ARG A 347 -10.69 20.98 -22.16
CA ARG A 347 -11.15 20.27 -20.95
C ARG A 347 -10.83 21.07 -19.68
N LYS A 348 -9.61 21.60 -19.54
CA LYS A 348 -9.23 22.49 -18.43
C LYS A 348 -10.13 23.72 -18.36
N LYS A 349 -10.43 24.33 -19.52
CA LYS A 349 -11.38 25.45 -19.58
C LYS A 349 -12.79 25.03 -19.18
N THR A 350 -13.29 23.91 -19.70
CA THR A 350 -14.62 23.38 -19.36
C THR A 350 -14.74 23.03 -17.87
N LEU A 351 -13.68 22.47 -17.27
CA LEU A 351 -13.63 22.21 -15.82
C LEU A 351 -13.73 23.53 -15.04
N ALA A 352 -12.93 24.54 -15.40
CA ALA A 352 -12.96 25.84 -14.73
C ALA A 352 -14.32 26.55 -14.87
N ASP A 353 -14.99 26.42 -16.03
CA ASP A 353 -16.32 26.98 -16.24
C ASP A 353 -17.39 26.22 -15.43
N ALA A 354 -17.31 24.88 -15.32
CA ALA A 354 -18.20 24.08 -14.48
C ALA A 354 -18.03 24.40 -12.98
N GLU A 355 -16.79 24.53 -12.50
CA GLU A 355 -16.48 24.92 -11.12
C GLU A 355 -16.99 26.34 -10.81
N ARG A 356 -16.84 27.28 -11.74
CA ARG A 356 -17.41 28.63 -11.60
C ARG A 356 -18.93 28.58 -11.47
N ARG A 357 -19.60 27.79 -12.32
CA ARG A 357 -21.06 27.64 -12.27
C ARG A 357 -21.55 26.99 -10.98
N ILE A 358 -20.84 25.98 -10.46
CA ILE A 358 -21.14 25.37 -9.16
C ILE A 358 -21.07 26.43 -8.04
N ALA A 359 -20.03 27.26 -8.03
CA ALA A 359 -19.88 28.32 -7.02
C ALA A 359 -20.96 29.42 -7.15
N GLU A 360 -21.39 29.74 -8.38
CA GLU A 360 -22.53 30.62 -8.63
C GLU A 360 -23.83 30.02 -8.08
N LEU A 361 -24.10 28.73 -8.34
CA LEU A 361 -25.26 28.02 -7.83
C LEU A 361 -25.28 28.00 -6.28
N ASP A 362 -24.15 27.77 -5.64
CA ASP A 362 -24.03 27.86 -4.17
C ASP A 362 -24.40 29.26 -3.65
N THR A 363 -24.03 30.31 -4.38
CA THR A 363 -24.37 31.69 -4.03
C THR A 363 -25.86 31.98 -4.22
N ILE A 364 -26.45 31.45 -5.30
CA ILE A 364 -27.89 31.54 -5.57
C ILE A 364 -28.67 30.81 -4.48
N PHE A 365 -28.23 29.63 -4.06
CA PHE A 365 -28.84 28.85 -2.98
C PHE A 365 -28.87 29.60 -1.65
N LYS A 366 -27.76 30.22 -1.27
CA LYS A 366 -27.69 31.04 -0.04
C LYS A 366 -28.71 32.18 -0.06
N ARG A 367 -28.82 32.88 -1.19
CA ARG A 367 -29.79 33.97 -1.37
C ARG A 367 -31.24 33.48 -1.36
N LEU A 368 -31.53 32.35 -2.01
CA LEU A 368 -32.87 31.74 -1.99
C LEU A 368 -33.29 31.39 -0.57
N TYR A 369 -32.36 30.87 0.24
CA TYR A 369 -32.62 30.57 1.64
C TYR A 369 -32.91 31.84 2.47
N GLU A 370 -32.15 32.90 2.26
CA GLU A 370 -32.38 34.22 2.88
C GLU A 370 -33.74 34.83 2.46
N ASP A 371 -34.13 34.69 1.20
CA ASP A 371 -35.40 35.21 0.67
C ASP A 371 -36.62 34.41 1.19
N THR A 372 -36.47 33.11 1.45
CA THR A 372 -37.50 32.30 2.13
C THR A 372 -37.66 32.72 3.59
N ILE A 373 -36.57 32.90 4.34
CA ILE A 373 -36.63 33.34 5.75
C ILE A 373 -37.23 34.75 5.86
N SER A 374 -36.93 35.64 4.92
CA SER A 374 -37.50 37.00 4.90
C SER A 374 -38.95 37.06 4.39
N GLY A 375 -39.56 35.91 4.05
CA GLY A 375 -40.97 35.81 3.63
C GLY A 375 -41.24 36.34 2.22
N LYS A 376 -40.20 36.65 1.44
CA LYS A 376 -40.33 37.13 0.05
C LYS A 376 -40.65 35.99 -0.93
N LEU A 377 -40.36 34.76 -0.54
CA LEU A 377 -40.57 33.56 -1.34
C LEU A 377 -41.44 32.56 -0.57
N SER A 378 -42.40 31.92 -1.25
CA SER A 378 -43.19 30.85 -0.65
C SER A 378 -42.43 29.53 -0.60
N ASP A 379 -42.71 28.70 0.40
CA ASP A 379 -42.06 27.40 0.60
C ASP A 379 -42.20 26.47 -0.62
N GLU A 380 -43.36 26.47 -1.28
CA GLU A 380 -43.58 25.69 -2.51
C GLU A 380 -42.67 26.13 -3.67
N ARG A 381 -42.44 27.45 -3.80
CA ARG A 381 -41.54 27.99 -4.84
C ARG A 381 -40.08 27.74 -4.50
N PHE A 382 -39.72 27.83 -3.22
CA PHE A 382 -38.39 27.48 -2.74
C PHE A 382 -38.07 26.02 -3.06
N GLN A 383 -38.95 25.08 -2.70
CA GLN A 383 -38.74 23.65 -2.98
C GLN A 383 -38.53 23.37 -4.47
N LYS A 384 -39.32 23.99 -5.35
CA LYS A 384 -39.18 23.79 -6.78
C LYS A 384 -37.84 24.30 -7.32
N LEU A 385 -37.47 25.54 -6.97
CA LEU A 385 -36.19 26.14 -7.40
C LEU A 385 -34.98 25.41 -6.80
N SER A 386 -35.06 25.02 -5.53
CA SER A 386 -33.99 24.26 -4.88
C SER A 386 -33.79 22.92 -5.58
N THR A 387 -34.85 22.18 -5.90
CA THR A 387 -34.69 20.90 -6.60
C THR A 387 -34.05 21.03 -7.98
N ASP A 388 -34.37 22.10 -8.73
CA ASP A 388 -33.79 22.32 -10.06
C ASP A 388 -32.30 22.70 -9.96
N TYR A 389 -31.94 23.59 -9.04
CA TYR A 389 -30.55 24.00 -8.83
C TYR A 389 -29.68 22.89 -8.22
N GLU A 390 -30.21 22.10 -7.29
CA GLU A 390 -29.52 20.91 -6.74
C GLU A 390 -29.23 19.90 -7.85
N LYS A 391 -30.19 19.69 -8.76
CA LYS A 391 -30.02 18.79 -9.90
C LYS A 391 -28.95 19.30 -10.88
N GLU A 392 -28.96 20.60 -11.20
CA GLU A 392 -27.91 21.23 -12.03
C GLU A 392 -26.53 21.10 -11.36
N GLN A 393 -26.45 21.37 -10.06
CA GLN A 393 -25.22 21.30 -9.29
C GLN A 393 -24.65 19.87 -9.25
N HIS A 394 -25.51 18.86 -9.03
CA HIS A 394 -25.08 17.46 -9.04
C HIS A 394 -24.54 17.05 -10.42
N GLN A 395 -25.24 17.41 -11.49
CA GLN A 395 -24.79 17.12 -12.86
C GLN A 395 -23.43 17.78 -13.18
N LEU A 396 -23.26 19.03 -12.78
CA LEU A 396 -21.99 19.75 -12.96
C LEU A 396 -20.87 19.15 -12.09
N GLN A 397 -21.18 18.68 -10.87
CA GLN A 397 -20.22 18.00 -10.01
C GLN A 397 -19.76 16.67 -10.63
N ASP A 398 -20.68 15.87 -11.18
CA ASP A 398 -20.33 14.62 -11.89
C ASP A 398 -19.45 14.88 -13.12
N VAL A 399 -19.75 15.93 -13.88
CA VAL A 399 -18.91 16.33 -15.02
C VAL A 399 -17.55 16.84 -14.56
N ALA A 400 -17.49 17.63 -13.48
CA ALA A 400 -16.25 18.17 -12.94
C ALA A 400 -15.35 17.07 -12.37
N THR A 401 -15.91 16.07 -11.67
CA THR A 401 -15.14 14.92 -11.17
C THR A 401 -14.57 14.10 -12.33
N ALA A 402 -15.39 13.77 -13.33
CA ALA A 402 -14.91 13.05 -14.51
C ALA A 402 -13.82 13.82 -15.27
N LEU A 403 -13.98 15.13 -15.46
CA LEU A 403 -12.97 15.97 -16.12
C LEU A 403 -11.69 16.10 -15.30
N ARG A 404 -11.77 16.18 -13.97
CA ARG A 404 -10.58 16.19 -13.10
C ARG A 404 -9.82 14.88 -13.20
N ASP A 405 -10.52 13.75 -13.12
CA ASP A 405 -9.90 12.43 -13.24
C ASP A 405 -9.20 12.28 -14.60
N GLU A 406 -9.85 12.71 -15.70
CA GLU A 406 -9.23 12.72 -17.03
C GLU A 406 -7.96 13.59 -17.08
N ILE A 407 -8.03 14.84 -16.59
CA ILE A 407 -6.88 15.76 -16.58
C ILE A 407 -5.75 15.20 -15.73
N GLU A 408 -6.05 14.67 -14.53
CA GLU A 408 -5.06 14.12 -13.62
C GLU A 408 -4.37 12.89 -14.22
N THR A 409 -5.13 12.02 -14.90
CA THR A 409 -4.52 10.87 -15.59
C THR A 409 -3.58 11.30 -16.71
N GLU A 410 -3.87 12.40 -17.40
CA GLU A 410 -3.04 12.92 -18.49
C GLU A 410 -1.81 13.68 -17.98
N GLU A 411 -1.94 14.41 -16.87
CA GLU A 411 -0.81 15.06 -16.18
C GLU A 411 0.14 14.04 -15.54
N ARG A 412 -0.39 13.00 -14.88
CA ARG A 412 0.44 11.88 -14.37
C ARG A 412 1.27 11.23 -15.47
N LYS A 413 0.74 11.12 -16.70
CA LYS A 413 1.50 10.57 -17.83
C LYS A 413 2.65 11.46 -18.26
N SER A 414 2.46 12.78 -18.29
CA SER A 414 3.54 13.72 -18.66
C SER A 414 4.68 13.66 -17.65
N ALA A 415 4.35 13.65 -16.36
CA ALA A 415 5.30 13.42 -15.28
C ALA A 415 6.02 12.06 -15.40
N ASN A 416 5.31 11.02 -15.87
CA ASN A 416 5.91 9.72 -16.10
C ASN A 416 6.94 9.70 -17.25
N VAL A 417 6.76 10.52 -18.30
CA VAL A 417 7.74 10.65 -19.40
C VAL A 417 9.01 11.33 -18.90
N GLU A 418 8.88 12.44 -18.16
CA GLU A 418 10.01 13.13 -17.55
C GLU A 418 10.78 12.22 -16.59
N ARG A 419 10.04 11.41 -15.83
CA ARG A 419 10.63 10.39 -14.96
C ARG A 419 11.36 9.30 -15.74
N PHE A 420 10.82 8.83 -16.87
CA PHE A 420 11.54 7.88 -17.72
C PHE A 420 12.87 8.47 -18.21
N LEU A 421 12.87 9.74 -18.63
CA LEU A 421 14.07 10.45 -19.04
C LEU A 421 15.10 10.58 -17.92
N SER A 422 14.67 10.84 -16.68
CA SER A 422 15.61 10.90 -15.54
C SER A 422 16.21 9.53 -15.19
N VAL A 423 15.49 8.43 -15.48
CA VAL A 423 16.08 7.09 -15.40
C VAL A 423 17.10 6.88 -16.52
N VAL A 424 16.78 7.24 -17.76
CA VAL A 424 17.70 7.14 -18.90
C VAL A 424 19.02 7.88 -18.63
N GLU A 425 18.97 9.09 -18.06
CA GLU A 425 20.16 9.87 -17.73
C GLU A 425 21.11 9.18 -16.73
N ARG A 426 20.60 8.29 -15.88
CA ARG A 426 21.42 7.52 -14.93
C ARG A 426 22.17 6.37 -15.59
N TYR A 427 21.77 5.93 -16.79
CA TYR A 427 22.34 4.80 -17.49
C TYR A 427 22.89 5.24 -18.86
N THR A 428 24.19 5.53 -18.92
CA THR A 428 24.89 5.86 -20.17
C THR A 428 25.09 4.65 -21.07
N GLU A 429 25.40 3.48 -20.50
CA GLU A 429 25.55 2.21 -21.21
C GLU A 429 24.97 1.06 -20.40
N ILE A 430 24.34 0.11 -21.10
CA ILE A 430 23.72 -1.07 -20.49
C ILE A 430 24.40 -2.32 -21.08
N PRO A 431 25.49 -2.81 -20.46
CA PRO A 431 26.27 -3.92 -21.01
C PRO A 431 25.53 -5.26 -20.87
N GLU A 432 24.79 -5.46 -19.79
CA GLU A 432 24.02 -6.68 -19.52
C GLU A 432 22.66 -6.34 -18.93
N LEU A 433 21.66 -7.18 -19.24
CA LEU A 433 20.33 -7.06 -18.66
C LEU A 433 20.34 -7.67 -17.26
N THR A 434 20.17 -6.83 -16.25
CA THR A 434 20.01 -7.26 -14.85
C THR A 434 18.56 -7.15 -14.40
N PRO A 435 18.11 -7.96 -13.41
CA PRO A 435 16.77 -7.82 -12.84
C PRO A 435 16.49 -6.39 -12.34
N CYS A 436 17.50 -5.73 -11.78
CA CYS A 436 17.41 -4.33 -11.37
C CYS A 436 17.04 -3.40 -12.53
N ILE A 437 17.81 -3.41 -13.62
CA ILE A 437 17.55 -2.58 -14.81
C ILE A 437 16.18 -2.91 -15.40
N LEU A 438 15.85 -4.20 -15.49
CA LEU A 438 14.55 -4.64 -16.00
C LEU A 438 13.39 -4.04 -15.18
N HIS A 439 13.46 -4.10 -13.85
CA HIS A 439 12.44 -3.53 -12.98
C HIS A 439 12.43 -1.99 -12.95
N GLU A 440 13.52 -1.31 -13.31
CA GLU A 440 13.53 0.15 -13.47
C GLU A 440 12.81 0.60 -14.75
N PHE A 441 13.04 -0.09 -15.88
CA PHE A 441 12.57 0.35 -17.19
C PHE A 441 11.28 -0.34 -17.65
N VAL A 442 11.08 -1.62 -17.36
CA VAL A 442 10.01 -2.43 -17.95
C VAL A 442 8.86 -2.64 -16.96
N GLU A 443 7.64 -2.36 -17.41
CA GLU A 443 6.41 -2.59 -16.65
C GLU A 443 5.87 -4.01 -16.87
N LYS A 444 5.74 -4.40 -18.14
CA LYS A 444 5.28 -5.72 -18.57
C LYS A 444 5.76 -6.04 -19.97
N ILE A 445 5.81 -7.32 -20.30
CA ILE A 445 6.14 -7.82 -21.64
C ILE A 445 5.00 -8.73 -22.08
N VAL A 446 4.44 -8.44 -23.24
CA VAL A 446 3.33 -9.20 -23.83
C VAL A 446 3.84 -9.99 -25.02
N VAL A 447 3.62 -11.29 -25.00
CA VAL A 447 4.08 -12.21 -26.06
C VAL A 447 2.89 -12.66 -26.89
N HIS A 448 2.98 -12.45 -28.20
CA HIS A 448 1.97 -12.87 -29.17
C HIS A 448 2.19 -14.29 -29.68
N ALA A 449 1.17 -14.84 -30.34
CA ALA A 449 1.27 -16.12 -31.01
C ALA A 449 2.31 -16.05 -32.14
N ALA A 450 3.03 -17.16 -32.36
CA ALA A 450 3.95 -17.24 -33.48
C ALA A 450 3.18 -17.50 -34.78
N SER A 451 3.52 -16.80 -35.85
CA SER A 451 2.85 -16.89 -37.16
C SER A 451 3.01 -18.27 -37.81
N ASP A 452 4.14 -18.94 -37.53
CA ASP A 452 4.41 -20.32 -37.91
C ASP A 452 5.14 -21.06 -36.77
N PRO A 453 4.40 -21.71 -35.84
CA PRO A 453 5.00 -22.32 -34.65
C PRO A 453 5.94 -23.50 -34.94
N LYS A 454 5.84 -24.11 -36.13
CA LYS A 454 6.55 -25.35 -36.50
C LYS A 454 7.42 -25.24 -37.75
N GLY A 455 7.23 -24.22 -38.58
CA GLY A 455 7.99 -24.04 -39.80
C GLY A 455 9.20 -23.13 -39.64
N LYS A 456 9.92 -22.98 -40.76
CA LYS A 456 11.26 -22.39 -40.83
C LYS A 456 11.23 -20.86 -40.70
N ASN A 457 10.13 -20.22 -41.04
CA ASN A 457 9.97 -18.76 -41.00
C ASN A 457 9.19 -18.31 -39.76
N ARG A 458 9.55 -18.87 -38.60
CA ARG A 458 8.87 -18.53 -37.34
C ARG A 458 9.16 -17.07 -36.96
N THR A 459 8.15 -16.23 -37.11
CA THR A 459 8.10 -14.87 -36.58
C THR A 459 7.20 -14.80 -35.36
N GLN A 460 7.59 -14.02 -34.36
CA GLN A 460 6.79 -13.79 -33.17
C GLN A 460 6.93 -12.36 -32.69
N GLU A 461 5.80 -11.67 -32.55
CA GLU A 461 5.73 -10.30 -32.03
C GLU A 461 5.79 -10.30 -30.49
N ILE A 462 6.53 -9.35 -29.94
CA ILE A 462 6.70 -9.11 -28.52
C ILE A 462 6.52 -7.62 -28.27
N ASP A 463 5.54 -7.26 -27.44
CA ASP A 463 5.32 -5.89 -27.02
C ASP A 463 5.98 -5.67 -25.66
N ILE A 464 6.97 -4.78 -25.61
CA ILE A 464 7.60 -4.35 -24.36
C ILE A 464 6.93 -3.06 -23.90
N TYR A 465 6.31 -3.09 -22.72
CA TYR A 465 5.73 -1.91 -22.10
C TYR A 465 6.74 -1.33 -21.12
N TYR A 466 7.19 -0.11 -21.38
CA TYR A 466 8.12 0.61 -20.53
C TYR A 466 7.36 1.42 -19.49
N LYS A 467 7.90 1.49 -18.28
CA LYS A 467 7.34 2.27 -17.19
C LYS A 467 7.25 3.73 -17.61
N GLY A 468 6.03 4.25 -17.57
CA GLY A 468 5.75 5.66 -17.77
C GLY A 468 5.54 6.12 -19.22
N ILE A 469 6.02 5.38 -20.21
CA ILE A 469 5.83 5.70 -21.64
C ILE A 469 4.97 4.64 -22.38
N GLY A 470 4.72 3.47 -21.77
CA GLY A 470 3.93 2.40 -22.38
C GLY A 470 4.68 1.66 -23.49
N ALA A 471 3.94 1.13 -24.46
CA ALA A 471 4.51 0.48 -25.65
C ALA A 471 4.55 1.47 -26.81
N LEU A 472 5.75 1.75 -27.32
CA LEU A 472 5.96 2.55 -28.53
C LEU A 472 6.02 1.62 -29.74
N GLU A 473 5.90 2.15 -30.97
CA GLU A 473 6.10 1.32 -32.17
C GLU A 473 7.48 0.66 -32.18
N VAL A 474 8.50 1.39 -31.74
CA VAL A 474 9.86 0.85 -31.55
C VAL A 474 9.93 -0.23 -30.46
N SER A 475 8.97 -0.30 -29.54
CA SER A 475 8.92 -1.33 -28.48
C SER A 475 8.29 -2.66 -28.95
N LYS A 476 7.81 -2.71 -30.19
CA LYS A 476 7.31 -3.92 -30.84
C LYS A 476 8.46 -4.64 -31.52
N VAL A 477 8.92 -5.72 -30.90
CA VAL A 477 10.08 -6.47 -31.39
C VAL A 477 9.60 -7.77 -32.00
N THR A 478 10.10 -8.10 -33.19
CA THR A 478 9.82 -9.39 -33.84
C THR A 478 11.00 -10.33 -33.65
N SER A 479 10.77 -11.46 -33.00
CA SER A 479 11.71 -12.57 -33.00
C SER A 479 11.58 -13.34 -34.31
N SER A 480 12.63 -13.36 -35.13
CA SER A 480 12.75 -14.23 -36.30
C SER A 480 13.82 -15.29 -36.07
N ARG A 481 13.49 -16.56 -36.28
CA ARG A 481 14.49 -17.65 -36.29
C ARG A 481 15.07 -17.77 -37.69
N GLN A 482 16.26 -17.22 -37.93
CA GLN A 482 17.08 -17.56 -39.11
C GLN A 482 18.21 -18.46 -38.63
N GLU A 483 18.19 -19.73 -39.06
CA GLU A 483 19.32 -20.67 -38.95
C GLU A 483 19.88 -20.91 -40.35
#